data_AF-A0A7K9C737-F1
#
_entry.id   AF-A0A7K9C737-F1
#
_cell.length_a   1.000
_cell.length_b   1.000
_cell.length_c   1.000
_cell.angle_alpha   90.00
_cell.angle_beta   90.00
_cell.angle_gamma   90.00
#
_symmetry.space_group_name_H-M   'P 1'
#
loop_
_entity.id
_entity.type
_entity.pdbx_description
1 polymer ?
#
loop_
_entity_poly.entity_id
_entity_poly.type
_entity_poly.pdbx_seq_one_letter_code
_entity_poly.pdbx_strand_id
1 'polypeptide(L)'
;NRFCTASNNQTGFLCNGRVTCIPASQVCDGISNCRHGEDEQQKLCGDLPHSLPGYLVFHCSNTRSWVYADQRCNGLNDCGDCSDEVGSLAACPPCGSQWWSCSSVFYEYCSCIPRRLCRDGVQHCLGWSDEYLC
;
A
#
# COMPACT_ATOMS: atom_id res chain seq x y z
N ASN A 1 11.25 0.08 19.88
CA ASN A 1 10.39 -0.09 18.69
C ASN A 1 9.36 1.03 18.63
N ARG A 2 9.27 1.76 17.50
CA ARG A 2 8.29 2.85 17.27
C ARG A 2 7.15 2.40 16.34
N PHE A 3 6.86 1.10 16.34
CA PHE A 3 5.76 0.51 15.57
C PHE A 3 4.42 0.84 16.21
N CYS A 4 3.43 1.17 15.39
CA CYS A 4 2.03 1.25 15.79
C CYS A 4 1.12 0.82 14.63
N THR A 5 -0.15 0.59 14.93
CA THR A 5 -1.18 0.34 13.92
C THR A 5 -1.98 1.63 13.73
N ALA A 6 -1.90 2.21 12.54
CA ALA A 6 -2.63 3.41 12.17
C ALA A 6 -4.09 3.06 11.83
N SER A 7 -4.83 4.03 11.30
CA SER A 7 -6.19 3.81 10.78
C SER A 7 -6.23 2.63 9.80
N ASN A 8 -7.38 1.95 9.72
CA ASN A 8 -7.60 0.81 8.81
C ASN A 8 -6.64 -0.38 8.97
N ASN A 9 -6.09 -0.59 10.17
CA ASN A 9 -5.17 -1.70 10.48
C ASN A 9 -3.85 -1.66 9.68
N GLN A 10 -3.46 -0.48 9.22
CA GLN A 10 -2.23 -0.27 8.45
C GLN A 10 -1.02 -0.11 9.37
N THR A 11 0.16 -0.45 8.83
CA THR A 11 1.42 -0.23 9.55
C THR A 11 1.70 1.26 9.70
N GLY A 12 2.06 1.68 10.91
CA GLY A 12 2.33 3.08 11.22
C GLY A 12 3.60 3.31 12.04
N PHE A 13 3.97 4.58 12.11
CA PHE A 13 5.07 5.11 12.89
C PHE A 13 4.55 5.87 14.12
N LEU A 14 5.05 5.49 15.29
CA LEU A 14 4.67 6.09 16.56
C LEU A 14 5.57 7.30 16.85
N CYS A 15 4.99 8.50 16.92
CA CYS A 15 5.68 9.73 17.30
C CYS A 15 6.33 9.62 18.71
N ASN A 16 7.33 10.44 19.02
CA ASN A 16 8.11 10.40 20.27
C ASN A 16 7.22 10.59 21.50
N GLY A 17 6.16 11.39 21.38
CA GLY A 17 5.15 11.57 22.42
C GLY A 17 4.33 10.31 22.71
N ARG A 18 4.43 9.25 21.89
CA ARG A 18 3.65 8.00 21.95
C ARG A 18 2.12 8.18 21.94
N VAL A 19 1.66 9.36 21.55
CA VAL A 19 0.22 9.70 21.40
C VAL A 19 -0.20 9.61 19.95
N THR A 20 0.63 10.12 19.03
CA THR A 20 0.31 10.18 17.61
C THR A 20 0.90 8.98 16.88
N CYS A 21 0.06 8.22 16.20
CA CYS A 21 0.45 7.19 15.25
C CYS A 21 0.12 7.68 13.85
N ILE A 22 1.12 7.75 12.98
CA ILE A 22 0.96 8.18 11.59
C ILE A 22 1.12 6.96 10.67
N PRO A 23 0.44 6.89 9.52
CA PRO A 23 0.68 5.89 8.49
C PRO A 23 2.15 5.88 8.03
N ALA A 24 2.65 4.74 7.57
CA ALA A 24 4.03 4.65 7.09
C ALA A 24 4.29 5.60 5.91
N SER A 25 3.29 5.83 5.04
CA SER A 25 3.38 6.77 3.93
C SER A 25 3.47 8.24 4.32
N GLN A 26 3.23 8.58 5.60
CA GLN A 26 3.38 9.95 6.14
C GLN A 26 4.75 10.17 6.79
N VAL A 27 5.68 9.23 6.64
CA VAL A 27 7.05 9.37 7.10
C VAL A 27 7.90 9.83 5.91
N CYS A 28 8.64 10.92 6.06
CA CYS A 28 9.45 11.50 4.98
C CYS A 28 8.61 11.96 3.78
N ASP A 29 7.40 12.47 4.03
CA ASP A 29 6.47 12.97 3.01
C ASP A 29 6.58 14.49 2.80
N GLY A 30 7.49 15.15 3.53
CA GLY A 30 7.71 16.59 3.52
C GLY A 30 6.77 17.37 4.47
N ILE A 31 5.91 16.67 5.22
CA ILE A 31 4.95 17.26 6.17
C ILE A 31 5.31 16.80 7.58
N SER A 32 5.39 17.75 8.51
CA SER A 32 5.64 17.44 9.93
C SER A 32 4.33 17.00 10.59
N ASN A 33 4.00 15.72 10.55
CA ASN A 33 2.81 15.15 11.16
C ASN A 33 3.04 14.86 12.66
N CYS A 34 4.28 14.56 13.06
CA CYS A 34 4.61 14.49 14.46
C CYS A 34 4.83 15.88 15.08
N ARG A 35 4.58 15.99 16.40
CA ARG A 35 4.67 17.25 17.17
C ARG A 35 6.03 17.95 17.07
N HIS A 36 7.11 17.18 16.90
CA HIS A 36 8.48 17.70 16.79
C HIS A 36 9.10 17.39 15.41
N GLY A 37 8.29 17.04 14.41
CA GLY A 37 8.74 16.73 13.05
C GLY A 37 9.72 15.56 12.98
N GLU A 38 9.65 14.63 13.92
CA GLU A 38 10.58 13.49 13.97
C GLU A 38 10.38 12.45 12.88
N ASP A 39 9.22 12.47 12.25
CA ASP A 39 8.88 11.81 10.98
C ASP A 39 9.65 12.38 9.78
N GLU A 40 10.05 13.65 9.82
CA GLU A 40 10.76 14.36 8.74
C GLU A 40 12.25 14.63 9.05
N GLN A 41 12.78 14.05 10.13
CA GLN A 41 14.17 14.27 10.52
C GLN A 41 15.15 13.60 9.56
N GLN A 42 16.27 14.28 9.26
CA GLN A 42 17.37 13.75 8.43
C GLN A 42 17.88 12.36 8.88
N LYS A 43 17.79 12.06 10.18
CA LYS A 43 18.16 10.75 10.73
C LYS A 43 17.30 9.61 10.16
N LEU A 44 16.05 9.91 9.83
CA LEU A 44 15.05 8.96 9.33
C LEU A 44 14.92 9.02 7.79
N CYS A 45 15.04 10.22 7.21
CA CYS A 45 14.82 10.46 5.78
C CYS A 45 16.10 10.60 4.95
N GLY A 46 17.27 10.38 5.57
CA GLY A 46 18.55 10.72 4.94
C GLY A 46 19.11 9.73 3.93
N ASP A 47 18.67 8.47 4.00
CA ASP A 47 19.11 7.40 3.11
C ASP A 47 17.95 6.44 2.90
N LEU A 48 16.92 6.87 2.17
CA LEU A 48 15.73 6.06 1.92
C LEU A 48 16.03 4.94 0.91
N PRO A 49 15.55 3.70 1.14
CA PRO A 49 14.76 3.22 2.28
C PRO A 49 15.60 2.69 3.47
N HIS A 50 16.93 2.62 3.38
CA HIS A 50 17.79 1.97 4.38
C HIS A 50 17.76 2.61 5.78
N SER A 51 17.54 3.91 5.84
CA SER A 51 17.38 4.68 7.08
C SER A 51 16.02 4.48 7.75
N LEU A 52 15.01 4.02 7.00
CA LEU A 52 13.72 3.68 7.57
C LEU A 52 13.79 2.34 8.33
N PRO A 53 13.08 2.23 9.45
CA PRO A 53 12.84 0.95 10.08
C PRO A 53 12.18 -0.03 9.09
N GLY A 54 12.69 -1.27 9.02
CA GLY A 54 12.21 -2.27 8.05
C GLY A 54 10.73 -2.65 8.16
N TYR A 55 10.03 -2.33 9.26
CA TYR A 55 8.58 -2.53 9.35
C TYR A 55 7.78 -1.47 8.59
N LEU A 56 8.37 -0.31 8.25
CA LEU A 56 7.75 0.74 7.45
C LEU A 56 7.99 0.55 5.95
N VAL A 57 8.86 -0.39 5.57
CA VAL A 57 9.30 -0.60 4.19
C VAL A 57 8.80 -1.95 3.70
N PHE A 58 8.31 -1.97 2.46
CA PHE A 58 8.05 -3.19 1.72
C PHE A 58 8.85 -3.18 0.43
N HIS A 59 9.57 -4.28 0.16
CA HIS A 59 10.31 -4.44 -1.08
C HIS A 59 9.45 -5.19 -2.10
N CYS A 60 9.31 -4.59 -3.29
CA CYS A 60 8.64 -5.21 -4.42
C CYS A 60 9.41 -6.46 -4.89
N SER A 61 8.77 -7.35 -5.65
CA SER A 61 9.41 -8.59 -6.12
C SER A 61 10.66 -8.34 -6.94
N ASN A 62 10.73 -7.20 -7.65
CA ASN A 62 11.92 -6.81 -8.40
C ASN A 62 13.10 -6.34 -7.53
N THR A 63 12.97 -6.27 -6.20
CA THR A 63 13.95 -5.86 -5.15
C THR A 63 14.60 -4.47 -5.31
N ARG A 64 14.47 -3.87 -6.49
CA ARG A 64 15.00 -2.54 -6.85
C ARG A 64 14.03 -1.41 -6.49
N SER A 65 12.73 -1.73 -6.41
CA SER A 65 11.65 -0.83 -6.00
C SER A 65 11.17 -1.21 -4.60
N TRP A 66 10.72 -0.19 -3.87
CA TRP A 66 10.14 -0.33 -2.54
C TRP A 66 8.97 0.64 -2.40
N VAL A 67 8.07 0.33 -1.50
CA VAL A 67 6.88 1.11 -1.17
C VAL A 67 6.71 1.15 0.35
N TYR A 68 5.86 2.03 0.85
CA TYR A 68 5.57 2.08 2.28
C TYR A 68 4.74 0.86 2.70
N ALA A 69 4.94 0.39 3.93
CA ALA A 69 4.30 -0.83 4.41
C ALA A 69 2.76 -0.74 4.53
N ASP A 70 2.20 0.47 4.57
CA ASP A 70 0.75 0.75 4.54
C ASP A 70 0.17 0.86 3.12
N GLN A 71 1.03 0.94 2.10
CA GLN A 71 0.63 0.90 0.69
C GLN A 71 0.40 -0.52 0.17
N ARG A 72 0.80 -1.54 0.93
CA ARG A 72 0.44 -2.92 0.59
C ARG A 72 -1.07 -3.11 0.69
N CYS A 73 -1.64 -3.79 -0.30
CA CYS A 73 -3.05 -4.17 -0.33
C CYS A 73 -4.00 -2.96 -0.26
N ASN A 74 -3.57 -1.81 -0.77
CA ASN A 74 -4.37 -0.58 -0.83
C ASN A 74 -5.23 -0.51 -2.12
N GLY A 75 -5.07 -1.50 -3.02
CA GLY A 75 -5.78 -1.59 -4.30
C GLY A 75 -5.09 -0.86 -5.45
N LEU A 76 -3.92 -0.27 -5.24
CA LEU A 76 -3.14 0.47 -6.23
C LEU A 76 -1.83 -0.26 -6.51
N ASN A 77 -1.34 -0.14 -7.74
CA ASN A 77 -0.06 -0.70 -8.14
C ASN A 77 1.09 0.27 -7.80
N ASP A 78 1.48 0.37 -6.54
CA ASP A 78 2.59 1.24 -6.11
C ASP A 78 3.96 0.66 -6.52
N CYS A 79 4.09 -0.67 -6.60
CA CYS A 79 5.32 -1.31 -7.05
C CYS A 79 5.55 -1.25 -8.57
N GLY A 80 4.51 -1.00 -9.36
CA GLY A 80 4.50 -1.09 -10.83
C GLY A 80 4.43 -2.52 -11.39
N ASP A 81 4.76 -3.53 -10.57
CA ASP A 81 4.70 -4.96 -10.90
C ASP A 81 3.60 -5.72 -10.13
N CYS A 82 2.76 -5.01 -9.39
CA CYS A 82 1.68 -5.54 -8.56
C CYS A 82 2.11 -6.39 -7.36
N SER A 83 3.40 -6.43 -6.99
CA SER A 83 3.89 -7.25 -5.87
C SER A 83 3.31 -6.84 -4.50
N ASP A 84 2.91 -5.57 -4.39
CA ASP A 84 2.24 -4.95 -3.24
C ASP A 84 0.75 -5.32 -3.12
N GLU A 85 0.14 -5.81 -4.20
CA GLU A 85 -1.29 -6.15 -4.28
C GLU A 85 -1.57 -7.63 -4.59
N VAL A 86 -0.53 -8.39 -4.98
CA VAL A 86 -0.67 -9.75 -5.51
C VAL A 86 0.23 -10.73 -4.79
N GLY A 87 -0.40 -11.78 -4.26
CA GLY A 87 0.27 -13.00 -3.83
C GLY A 87 0.72 -13.03 -2.36
N SER A 88 1.37 -14.14 -1.99
CA SER A 88 1.86 -14.39 -0.61
C SER A 88 2.94 -13.41 -0.13
N LEU A 89 3.54 -12.61 -1.02
CA LEU A 89 4.58 -11.64 -0.68
C LEU A 89 4.02 -10.46 0.12
N ALA A 90 2.90 -9.88 -0.32
CA ALA A 90 2.21 -8.82 0.40
C ALA A 90 1.26 -9.35 1.51
N ALA A 91 0.95 -10.65 1.49
CA ALA A 91 0.02 -11.30 2.42
C ALA A 91 -1.37 -10.60 2.46
N CYS A 92 -1.81 -10.10 1.31
CA CYS A 92 -3.08 -9.39 1.20
C CYS A 92 -4.28 -10.30 1.49
N PRO A 93 -5.30 -9.80 2.19
CA PRO A 93 -6.57 -10.52 2.29
C PRO A 93 -7.18 -10.68 0.88
N PRO A 94 -8.03 -11.71 0.68
CA PRO A 94 -8.80 -11.80 -0.55
C PRO A 94 -9.62 -10.53 -0.77
N CYS A 95 -9.83 -10.15 -2.03
CA CYS A 95 -10.61 -8.96 -2.39
C CYS A 95 -11.92 -8.92 -1.57
N GLY A 96 -12.16 -7.81 -0.87
CA GLY A 96 -13.34 -7.66 -0.02
C GLY A 96 -14.64 -7.70 -0.82
N SER A 97 -15.79 -7.74 -0.14
CA SER A 97 -17.10 -7.87 -0.79
C SER A 97 -17.47 -6.75 -1.78
N GLN A 98 -16.79 -5.59 -1.69
CA GLN A 98 -16.94 -4.43 -2.57
C GLN A 98 -16.01 -4.46 -3.79
N TRP A 99 -15.19 -5.50 -3.91
CA TRP A 99 -14.18 -5.66 -4.95
C TRP A 99 -14.41 -6.97 -5.69
N TRP A 100 -14.09 -6.98 -6.98
CA TRP A 100 -14.14 -8.16 -7.83
C TRP A 100 -12.72 -8.62 -8.12
N SER A 101 -12.42 -9.89 -7.81
CA SER A 101 -11.09 -10.45 -8.01
C SER A 101 -10.89 -10.90 -9.45
N CYS A 102 -9.94 -10.27 -10.13
CA CYS A 102 -9.52 -10.64 -11.47
C CYS A 102 -8.16 -10.03 -11.81
N SER A 103 -7.48 -10.56 -12.82
CA SER A 103 -6.34 -9.87 -13.42
C SER A 103 -6.86 -8.69 -14.23
N SER A 104 -6.63 -7.48 -13.71
CA SER A 104 -7.04 -6.24 -14.37
C SER A 104 -6.24 -6.01 -15.66
N VAL A 105 -6.88 -5.40 -16.67
CA VAL A 105 -6.18 -4.88 -17.87
C VAL A 105 -5.61 -3.48 -17.66
N PHE A 106 -6.11 -2.75 -16.68
CA PHE A 106 -5.61 -1.43 -16.31
C PHE A 106 -4.49 -1.59 -15.30
N TYR A 107 -3.31 -1.05 -15.61
CA TYR A 107 -2.12 -1.10 -14.74
C TYR A 107 -2.29 -0.41 -13.38
N GLU A 108 -3.36 0.38 -13.20
CA GLU A 108 -3.73 1.04 -11.95
C GLU A 108 -4.26 0.05 -10.90
N TYR A 109 -4.95 -1.01 -11.33
CA TYR A 109 -5.50 -2.06 -10.47
C TYR A 109 -4.80 -3.37 -10.78
N CYS A 110 -4.46 -4.16 -9.76
CA CYS A 110 -3.69 -5.38 -9.96
C CYS A 110 -4.55 -6.64 -10.02
N SER A 111 -5.22 -6.95 -8.91
CA SER A 111 -5.96 -8.20 -8.69
C SER A 111 -7.41 -8.00 -8.29
N CYS A 112 -7.79 -6.75 -7.98
CA CYS A 112 -9.11 -6.39 -7.50
C CYS A 112 -9.57 -5.13 -8.24
N ILE A 113 -10.70 -5.20 -8.93
CA ILE A 113 -11.36 -4.01 -9.46
C ILE A 113 -12.58 -3.65 -8.58
N PRO A 114 -12.97 -2.38 -8.47
CA PRO A 114 -14.20 -2.00 -7.78
C PRO A 114 -15.43 -2.70 -8.38
N ARG A 115 -16.34 -3.27 -7.56
CA ARG A 115 -17.58 -3.92 -8.07
C ARG A 115 -18.51 -3.01 -8.87
N ARG A 116 -18.36 -1.68 -8.73
CA ARG A 116 -19.07 -0.70 -9.57
C ARG A 116 -18.71 -0.80 -11.06
N LEU A 117 -17.60 -1.47 -11.39
CA LEU A 117 -17.11 -1.71 -12.75
C LEU A 117 -17.57 -3.06 -13.31
N CYS A 118 -18.45 -3.78 -12.60
CA CYS A 118 -19.01 -5.02 -13.09
C CYS A 118 -20.19 -4.76 -14.02
N ARG A 119 -20.21 -5.44 -15.17
CA ARG A 119 -21.26 -5.32 -16.19
C ARG A 119 -21.50 -3.88 -16.63
N ASP A 120 -20.42 -3.10 -16.70
CA ASP A 120 -20.49 -1.71 -17.14
C ASP A 120 -20.23 -1.56 -18.65
N GLY A 121 -19.96 -2.68 -19.33
CA GLY A 121 -19.76 -2.74 -20.78
C GLY A 121 -18.33 -2.42 -21.20
N VAL A 122 -17.40 -2.27 -20.27
CA VAL A 122 -15.99 -1.98 -20.53
C VAL A 122 -15.13 -3.11 -19.97
N GLN A 123 -14.15 -3.55 -20.74
CA GLN A 123 -13.21 -4.59 -20.29
C GLN A 123 -12.26 -4.03 -19.22
N HIS A 124 -12.49 -4.41 -17.97
CA HIS A 124 -11.61 -4.16 -16.83
C HIS A 124 -10.77 -5.38 -16.46
N CYS A 125 -11.26 -6.60 -16.72
CA CYS A 125 -10.48 -7.83 -16.50
C CYS A 125 -9.99 -8.44 -17.82
N LEU A 126 -8.78 -9.01 -17.80
CA LEU A 126 -8.15 -9.60 -18.99
C LEU A 126 -9.02 -10.66 -19.68
N GLY A 127 -9.79 -11.42 -18.89
CA GLY A 127 -10.71 -12.45 -19.37
C GLY A 127 -12.17 -12.01 -19.50
N TRP A 128 -12.48 -10.70 -19.45
CA TRP A 128 -13.86 -10.18 -19.41
C TRP A 128 -14.71 -10.74 -18.25
N SER A 129 -14.06 -11.22 -17.18
CA SER A 129 -14.76 -11.82 -16.05
C SER A 129 -15.60 -10.81 -15.28
N ASP A 130 -15.24 -9.53 -15.35
CA ASP A 130 -16.03 -8.39 -14.90
C ASP A 130 -17.38 -8.25 -15.62
N GLU A 131 -17.48 -8.69 -16.87
CA GLU A 131 -18.69 -8.56 -17.69
C GLU A 131 -19.55 -9.83 -17.70
N TYR A 132 -18.92 -11.01 -17.65
CA TYR A 132 -19.62 -12.30 -17.80
C TYR A 132 -19.83 -13.08 -16.50
N LEU A 133 -19.00 -12.85 -15.47
CA LEU A 133 -19.00 -13.65 -14.23
C LEU A 133 -19.40 -12.85 -13.00
N CYS A 134 -19.03 -11.57 -12.94
CA CYS A 134 -19.63 -10.63 -12.01
C CYS A 134 -21.13 -10.46 -12.36
#